data_AF-T1A8K6-F1
#
_entry.id   AF-T1A8K6-F1
#
_cell.length_a   1.000
_cell.length_b   1.000
_cell.length_c   1.000
_cell.angle_alpha   90.00
_cell.angle_beta   90.00
_cell.angle_gamma   90.00
#
_symmetry.space_group_name_H-M   'P 1'
#
loop_
_entity.id
_entity.type
_entity.pdbx_description
1 polymer ?
#
loop_
_entity_poly.entity_id
_entity_poly.type
_entity_poly.pdbx_seq_one_letter_code
_entity_poly.pdbx_strand_id
1 'polypeptide(L)'
;MKRLYVWVRTMDGSLSLAGEIATTDPVSGGRFESEFEYAAQWVRDPAAFPLDPVSLPLQPLGQRFRAEQLHPPLAVIDDALPDDWGRRLLAKALTMEGRSTSPPDMLLALRGEGTGALLFT
;
A
#
# COMPACT_ATOMS: atom_id res chain seq x y z
N MET A 1 3.12 -11.56 -10.10
CA MET A 1 2.40 -10.27 -9.96
C MET A 1 1.58 -10.36 -8.69
N LYS A 2 1.63 -9.32 -7.85
CA LYS A 2 0.88 -9.26 -6.58
C LYS A 2 -0.11 -8.11 -6.60
N ARG A 3 -1.22 -8.28 -5.89
CA ARG A 3 -2.26 -7.25 -5.72
C ARG A 3 -2.52 -7.07 -4.23
N LEU A 4 -2.66 -5.83 -3.80
CA LEU A 4 -2.97 -5.43 -2.44
C LEU A 4 -4.12 -4.43 -2.49
N TYR A 5 -5.12 -4.64 -1.63
CA TYR A 5 -6.15 -3.64 -1.39
C TYR A 5 -5.71 -2.70 -0.29
N VAL A 6 -5.87 -1.40 -0.53
CA VAL A 6 -5.60 -0.34 0.45
C VAL A 6 -6.94 0.10 1.03
N TRP A 7 -7.08 -0.07 2.34
CA TRP A 7 -8.28 0.33 3.07
C TRP A 7 -7.97 1.54 3.94
N VAL A 8 -8.97 2.40 4.12
CA VAL A 8 -8.95 3.50 5.08
C VAL A 8 -9.96 3.19 6.17
N ARG A 9 -9.52 3.25 7.43
CA ARG A 9 -10.41 3.31 8.59
C ARG A 9 -10.97 4.72 8.71
N THR A 10 -12.27 4.85 8.52
CA THR A 10 -12.99 6.12 8.62
C THR A 10 -13.23 6.50 10.09
N MET A 11 -13.67 7.75 10.32
CA MET A 11 -13.89 8.28 11.68
C MET A 11 -14.94 7.52 12.48
N ASP A 12 -15.89 6.86 11.81
CA ASP A 12 -16.89 5.99 12.44
C ASP A 12 -16.38 4.56 12.72
N GLY A 13 -15.11 4.30 12.42
CA GLY A 13 -14.43 3.01 12.64
C GLY A 13 -14.65 1.98 11.52
N SER A 14 -15.48 2.28 10.51
CA SER A 14 -15.68 1.38 9.38
C SER A 14 -14.47 1.36 8.45
N LEU A 15 -14.37 0.31 7.62
CA LEU A 15 -13.32 0.17 6.62
C LEU A 15 -13.90 0.47 5.24
N SER A 16 -13.29 1.43 4.55
CA SER A 16 -13.62 1.76 3.18
C SER A 16 -12.44 1.42 2.27
N LEU A 17 -12.71 0.77 1.15
CA LEU A 17 -11.68 0.46 0.16
C LEU A 17 -11.27 1.76 -0.53
N ALA A 18 -10.04 2.19 -0.30
CA ALA A 18 -9.50 3.42 -0.87
C ALA A 18 -8.89 3.18 -2.26
N GLY A 19 -8.26 2.04 -2.48
CA GLY A 19 -7.66 1.72 -3.76
C GLY A 19 -7.01 0.35 -3.83
N GLU A 20 -6.33 0.10 -4.94
CA GLU A 20 -5.60 -1.13 -5.19
C GLU A 20 -4.19 -0.81 -5.67
N ILE A 21 -3.21 -1.56 -5.14
CA ILE A 21 -1.84 -1.59 -5.63
C ILE A 21 -1.61 -2.90 -6.38
N ALA A 22 -1.04 -2.82 -7.57
CA ALA A 22 -0.53 -3.96 -8.31
C ALA A 22 0.99 -3.88 -8.43
N THR A 23 1.71 -4.97 -8.19
CA THR A 23 3.17 -5.02 -8.34
C THR A 23 3.61 -6.15 -9.27
N THR A 24 4.71 -5.94 -9.98
CA THR A 24 5.42 -7.05 -10.66
C THR A 24 6.06 -7.97 -9.63
N ASP A 25 6.47 -9.16 -10.07
CA ASP A 25 7.38 -9.96 -9.25
C ASP A 25 8.75 -9.27 -9.18
N PRO A 26 9.45 -9.33 -8.04
CA PRO A 26 10.78 -8.74 -7.93
C PRO A 26 11.77 -9.38 -8.91
N VAL A 27 12.57 -8.56 -9.58
CA VAL A 27 13.70 -9.00 -10.40
C VAL A 27 14.97 -9.18 -9.55
N SER A 28 16.06 -9.64 -10.17
CA SER A 28 17.36 -9.73 -9.50
C SER A 28 17.75 -8.38 -8.86
N GLY A 29 18.04 -8.41 -7.55
CA GLY A 29 18.28 -7.21 -6.74
C GLY A 29 17.04 -6.64 -6.04
N GLY A 30 15.88 -7.30 -6.14
CA GLY A 30 14.68 -6.95 -5.36
C GLY A 30 13.83 -5.81 -5.91
N ARG A 31 14.19 -5.24 -7.07
CA ARG A 31 13.40 -4.18 -7.73
C ARG A 31 12.09 -4.73 -8.28
N PHE A 32 11.03 -3.93 -8.23
CA PHE A 32 9.72 -4.23 -8.81
C PHE A 32 9.07 -2.93 -9.28
N GLU A 33 8.13 -3.02 -10.22
CA GLU A 33 7.27 -1.91 -10.62
C GLU A 33 5.94 -1.99 -9.86
N SER A 34 5.32 -0.85 -9.62
CA SER A 34 4.00 -0.76 -9.00
C SER A 34 3.05 0.18 -9.77
N GLU A 35 1.77 -0.16 -9.72
CA GLU A 35 0.67 0.71 -10.13
C GLU A 35 -0.32 0.86 -8.97
N PHE A 36 -0.87 2.05 -8.78
CA PHE A 36 -1.99 2.31 -7.86
C PHE A 36 -3.18 2.93 -8.59
N GLU A 37 -4.38 2.49 -8.23
CA GLU A 37 -5.64 3.06 -8.69
C GLU A 37 -6.58 3.27 -7.50
N TYR A 38 -7.16 4.46 -7.40
CA TYR A 38 -8.21 4.73 -6.42
C TYR A 38 -9.47 3.92 -6.74
N ALA A 39 -10.11 3.37 -5.71
CA ALA A 39 -11.32 2.59 -5.86
C ALA A 39 -12.52 3.47 -6.21
N ALA A 40 -13.45 2.92 -7.00
CA ALA A 40 -14.58 3.70 -7.50
C ALA A 40 -15.49 4.24 -6.40
N GLN A 41 -15.67 3.48 -5.32
CA GLN A 41 -16.41 3.93 -4.14
C GLN A 41 -15.71 5.08 -3.41
N TRP A 42 -14.37 5.08 -3.36
CA TRP A 42 -13.62 6.12 -2.66
C TRP A 42 -13.71 7.44 -3.41
N VAL A 43 -13.43 7.46 -4.71
CA VAL A 43 -13.48 8.69 -5.52
C VAL A 43 -14.87 9.34 -5.52
N ARG A 44 -15.95 8.55 -5.37
CA ARG A 44 -17.33 9.04 -5.36
C ARG A 44 -17.83 9.45 -3.98
N ASP A 45 -17.13 9.08 -2.91
CA ASP A 45 -17.51 9.42 -1.55
C ASP A 45 -17.22 10.91 -1.30
N PRO A 46 -18.23 11.75 -0.95
CA PRO A 46 -18.02 13.15 -0.61
C PRO A 46 -17.07 13.38 0.56
N ALA A 47 -16.87 12.38 1.43
CA ALA A 47 -15.94 12.42 2.55
C ALA A 47 -14.54 11.88 2.20
N ALA A 48 -14.32 11.40 0.97
CA ALA A 48 -13.01 10.92 0.58
C ALA A 48 -11.98 12.04 0.48
N PHE A 49 -10.73 11.65 0.71
CA PHE A 49 -9.57 12.51 0.64
C PHE A 49 -8.43 11.78 -0.08
N PRO A 50 -7.47 12.53 -0.66
CA PRO A 50 -6.27 11.93 -1.21
C PRO A 50 -5.40 11.34 -0.09
N LEU A 51 -4.88 10.12 -0.28
CA LEU A 51 -3.99 9.51 0.71
C LEU A 51 -2.71 10.33 0.90
N ASP A 52 -2.21 10.93 -0.18
CA ASP A 52 -1.23 12.00 -0.17
C ASP A 52 -1.74 13.12 -1.10
N PRO A 53 -2.10 14.31 -0.59
CA PRO A 53 -2.66 15.39 -1.41
C PRO A 53 -1.70 15.96 -2.46
N VAL A 54 -0.40 15.74 -2.32
CA VAL A 54 0.64 16.25 -3.23
C VAL A 54 1.05 15.18 -4.23
N SER A 55 1.49 14.02 -3.73
CA SER A 55 2.05 12.97 -4.59
C SER A 55 0.97 12.06 -5.16
N LEU A 56 -0.12 11.84 -4.43
CA LEU A 56 -1.19 10.91 -4.77
C LEU A 56 -2.58 11.57 -4.72
N PRO A 57 -2.81 12.68 -5.44
CA PRO A 57 -4.10 13.38 -5.40
C PRO A 57 -5.24 12.49 -5.90
N LEU A 58 -6.47 12.75 -5.47
CA LEU A 58 -7.64 12.06 -6.02
C LEU A 58 -7.74 12.35 -7.53
N GLN A 59 -7.86 11.30 -8.32
CA GLN A 59 -7.98 11.37 -9.78
C GLN A 59 -9.34 10.83 -10.23
N PRO A 60 -9.82 11.21 -11.43
CA PRO A 60 -10.92 10.53 -12.09
C PRO A 60 -10.69 9.02 -12.23
N LEU A 61 -11.78 8.26 -12.26
CA LEU A 61 -11.76 6.80 -12.38
C LEU A 61 -11.00 6.33 -13.62
N GLY A 62 -10.24 5.24 -13.47
CA GLY A 62 -9.44 4.65 -14.54
C GLY A 62 -8.04 5.23 -14.70
N GLN A 63 -7.67 6.28 -13.93
CA GLN A 63 -6.29 6.78 -13.90
C GLN A 63 -5.44 5.98 -12.93
N ARG A 64 -4.24 5.61 -13.38
CA ARG A 64 -3.25 4.87 -12.59
C ARG A 64 -2.02 5.70 -12.33
N PHE A 65 -1.56 5.66 -11.10
CA PHE A 65 -0.24 6.11 -10.70
C PHE A 65 0.74 4.97 -10.90
N ARG A 66 1.96 5.28 -11.36
CA ARG A 66 3.03 4.30 -11.56
C ARG A 66 4.25 4.71 -10.76
N ALA A 67 4.94 3.76 -10.16
CA ALA A 67 6.20 3.98 -9.49
C ALA A 67 7.13 2.78 -9.66
N GLU A 68 8.44 3.05 -9.66
CA GLU A 68 9.40 2.02 -9.30
C GLU A 68 9.28 1.77 -7.79
N GLN A 69 9.19 0.51 -7.39
CA GLN A 69 8.95 0.09 -6.00
C GLN A 69 7.71 0.78 -5.41
N LEU A 70 7.82 1.43 -4.25
CA LEU A 70 6.79 2.28 -3.65
C LEU A 70 7.27 3.73 -3.53
N HIS A 71 8.19 4.16 -4.40
CA HIS A 71 8.67 5.53 -4.45
C HIS A 71 7.56 6.51 -4.88
N PRO A 72 7.76 7.84 -4.76
CA PRO A 72 6.79 8.81 -5.26
C PRO A 72 6.33 8.49 -6.68
N PRO A 73 5.01 8.47 -6.95
CA PRO A 73 3.93 9.02 -6.13
C PRO A 73 3.42 8.15 -4.97
N LEU A 74 3.92 6.92 -4.78
CA LEU A 74 3.37 5.93 -3.86
C LEU A 74 4.05 5.89 -2.48
N ALA A 75 4.91 6.86 -2.15
CA ALA A 75 5.69 6.88 -0.92
C ALA A 75 4.84 6.76 0.36
N VAL A 76 3.62 7.33 0.37
CA VAL A 76 2.67 7.22 1.49
C VAL A 76 2.32 5.77 1.85
N ILE A 77 2.39 4.85 0.88
CA ILE A 77 2.17 3.43 1.11
C ILE A 77 3.38 2.80 1.82
N ASP A 78 4.60 3.19 1.44
CA ASP A 78 5.82 2.73 2.11
C ASP A 78 5.92 3.31 3.54
N ASP A 79 5.48 4.56 3.74
CA ASP A 79 5.40 5.21 5.05
C ASP A 79 4.46 4.50 6.04
N ALA A 80 3.55 3.64 5.54
CA ALA A 80 2.67 2.85 6.39
C ALA A 80 3.40 1.65 7.04
N LEU A 81 4.57 1.27 6.53
CA LEU A 81 5.41 0.25 7.15
C LEU A 81 6.03 0.76 8.45
N PRO A 82 6.42 -0.16 9.36
CA PRO A 82 7.22 0.21 10.52
C PRO A 82 8.55 0.88 10.14
N ASP A 83 9.20 1.44 11.15
CA ASP A 83 10.55 1.96 11.04
C ASP A 83 11.58 0.86 10.68
N ASP A 84 12.84 1.26 10.52
CA ASP A 84 13.94 0.35 10.16
C ASP A 84 14.08 -0.85 11.11
N TRP A 85 13.78 -0.68 12.40
CA TRP A 85 13.84 -1.78 13.35
C TRP A 85 12.68 -2.75 13.15
N GLY A 86 11.46 -2.24 13.01
CA GLY A 86 10.27 -3.04 12.71
C GLY A 86 10.36 -3.76 11.36
N ARG A 87 10.90 -3.12 10.33
CA ARG A 87 11.16 -3.76 9.02
C ARG A 87 12.13 -4.93 9.13
N ARG A 88 13.17 -4.82 9.96
CA ARG A 88 14.10 -5.95 10.23
C ARG A 88 13.41 -7.10 10.94
N LEU A 89 12.51 -6.82 11.89
CA LEU A 89 11.73 -7.85 12.57
C LEU A 89 10.77 -8.56 11.60
N LEU A 90 10.05 -7.80 10.78
CA LEU A 90 9.17 -8.36 9.74
C LEU A 90 9.96 -9.20 8.73
N ALA A 91 11.09 -8.69 8.24
CA ALA A 91 11.96 -9.43 7.34
C ALA A 91 12.42 -10.76 7.96
N LYS A 92 12.81 -10.75 9.24
CA LYS A 92 13.23 -11.97 9.95
C LYS A 92 12.08 -12.97 10.07
N ALA A 93 10.89 -12.51 10.47
CA ALA A 93 9.70 -13.36 10.59
C ALA A 93 9.30 -13.98 9.23
N LEU A 94 9.22 -13.16 8.18
CA LEU A 94 8.90 -13.61 6.82
C LEU A 94 9.94 -14.60 6.29
N THR A 95 11.22 -14.36 6.55
CA THR A 95 12.30 -15.29 6.15
C THR A 95 12.14 -16.65 6.85
N MET A 96 11.78 -16.66 8.14
CA MET A 96 11.53 -17.91 8.88
C MET A 96 10.32 -18.68 8.33
N GLU A 97 9.34 -17.99 7.75
CA GLU A 97 8.19 -18.58 7.05
C GLU A 97 8.51 -18.97 5.59
N GLY A 98 9.72 -18.73 5.09
CA GLY A 98 10.09 -18.96 3.69
C GLY A 98 9.40 -18.01 2.70
N ARG A 99 8.94 -16.85 3.18
CA ARG A 99 8.23 -15.83 2.40
C ARG A 99 9.18 -14.73 1.94
N SER A 100 8.81 -14.05 0.86
CA SER A 100 9.52 -12.87 0.37
C SER A 100 9.45 -11.75 1.42
N THR A 101 10.52 -10.96 1.52
CA THR A 101 10.66 -9.83 2.45
C THR A 101 10.49 -8.49 1.73
N SER A 102 9.85 -8.48 0.55
CA SER A 102 9.59 -7.24 -0.19
C SER A 102 8.63 -6.32 0.59
N PRO A 103 8.65 -5.00 0.37
CA PRO A 103 7.70 -4.08 1.02
C PRO A 103 6.22 -4.50 0.86
N PRO A 104 5.75 -4.97 -0.33
CA PRO A 104 4.40 -5.54 -0.46
C PRO A 104 4.14 -6.76 0.45
N ASP A 105 5.12 -7.65 0.65
CA ASP A 105 4.96 -8.77 1.59
C ASP A 105 4.93 -8.31 3.04
N MET A 106 5.73 -7.29 3.37
CA MET A 106 5.73 -6.69 4.71
C MET A 106 4.38 -6.04 5.02
N LEU A 107 3.80 -5.29 4.09
CA LEU A 107 2.47 -4.68 4.24
C LEU A 107 1.40 -5.75 4.51
N LEU A 108 1.41 -6.84 3.75
CA LEU A 108 0.51 -7.98 3.98
C LEU A 108 0.77 -8.70 5.32
N ALA A 109 2.01 -8.68 5.80
CA ALA A 109 2.39 -9.28 7.08
C ALA A 109 1.85 -8.50 8.29
N LEU A 110 1.44 -7.24 8.10
CA LEU A 110 0.76 -6.45 9.14
C LEU A 110 -0.68 -6.95 9.41
N ARG A 111 -1.23 -7.84 8.56
CA ARG A 111 -2.51 -8.55 8.75
C ARG A 111 -3.72 -7.64 9.02
N GLY A 112 -3.80 -6.51 8.31
CA GLY A 112 -4.90 -5.54 8.49
C GLY A 112 -4.76 -4.69 9.76
N GLU A 113 -3.66 -4.80 10.49
CA GLU A 113 -3.19 -3.72 11.35
C GLU A 113 -2.26 -2.85 10.52
N GLY A 114 -2.22 -1.54 10.77
CA GLY A 114 -1.41 -0.63 9.98
C GLY A 114 -1.15 0.68 10.70
N THR A 115 -0.27 1.49 10.12
CA THR A 115 0.07 2.78 10.70
C THR A 115 -1.01 3.81 10.33
N GLY A 116 -1.53 4.50 11.35
CA GLY A 116 -2.58 5.49 11.16
C GLY A 116 -3.90 4.86 10.72
N ALA A 117 -4.48 5.38 9.63
CA ALA A 117 -5.77 4.93 9.12
C ALA A 117 -5.67 3.88 8.00
N LEU A 118 -4.47 3.52 7.54
CA LEU A 118 -4.28 2.64 6.39
C LEU A 118 -4.14 1.18 6.79
N LEU A 119 -4.79 0.29 6.03
CA LEU A 119 -4.68 -1.16 6.18
C LEU A 119 -4.48 -1.82 4.80
N PHE A 120 -3.89 -3.01 4.78
CA PHE A 120 -3.51 -3.72 3.56
C PHE A 120 -3.93 -5.19 3.62
N THR A 121 -4.52 -5.70 2.52
CA THR A 121 -4.95 -7.11 2.38
C THR A 121 -4.70 -7.66 0.99
#